data_AF-A0A8B5X2H7-F1
#
_entry.id   AF-A0A8B5X2H7-F1
#
_cell.length_a   1.000
_cell.length_b   1.000
_cell.length_c   1.000
_cell.angle_alpha   90.00
_cell.angle_beta   90.00
_cell.angle_gamma   90.00
#
_symmetry.space_group_name_H-M   'P 1'
#
loop_
_entity.id
_entity.type
_entity.pdbx_description
1 polymer ?
#
loop_
_entity_poly.entity_id
_entity_poly.type
_entity_poly.pdbx_seq_one_letter_code
_entity_poly.pdbx_strand_id
1 'polypeptide(L)'
;MHLLVVVAALGAVQGLLLLVLIGVRFRSRANFPLALLLFVFPLRLGTIPAWTPEGLLAAPWLLPVAGAAPLLFGPLVWWYVRELIREDLAPPPYLALHAAPWMIETIVLSALIVSLDATGYRALVADLFAQPAPWWMPARHAIKAVLSTAYAVVAIKIAFGSESRAAHVTATRRLWARLVVALPLVCLASFLLIAVQPTAPAMTPDGANARFYAPAVAMMLTTYAFSLMVLIAPGVLILGGKKPRNEPPAGIEESEIASIVDRFRAQLQSDVYRDTELTITRLAKKIGVHPYRLSLVINHVYGKNFSQLIHDHRLEYFLERTRAGDLEKYTILRLAFEAGFPSKSTFHRVFRERFGASPGEYLRDEKRSATGVGS
;
A
#
# COMPACT_ATOMS: atom_id res chain seq x y z
N MET A 1 -18.91 28.50 -7.77
CA MET A 1 -18.56 27.06 -7.73
C MET A 1 -18.21 26.73 -6.28
N HIS A 2 -19.01 25.86 -5.65
CA HIS A 2 -18.95 25.57 -4.22
C HIS A 2 -17.60 24.94 -3.84
N LEU A 3 -16.85 25.55 -2.91
CA LEU A 3 -15.49 25.12 -2.52
C LEU A 3 -15.43 23.63 -2.17
N LEU A 4 -16.47 23.11 -1.49
CA LEU A 4 -16.59 21.69 -1.17
C LEU A 4 -16.60 20.79 -2.41
N VAL A 5 -17.31 21.19 -3.47
CA VAL A 5 -17.38 20.46 -4.73
C VAL A 5 -16.01 20.41 -5.39
N VAL A 6 -15.25 21.51 -5.35
CA VAL A 6 -13.89 21.58 -5.90
C VAL A 6 -12.96 20.63 -5.16
N VAL A 7 -12.94 20.69 -3.83
CA VAL A 7 -12.11 19.82 -2.97
C VAL A 7 -12.48 18.35 -3.19
N ALA A 8 -13.77 18.04 -3.20
CA ALA A 8 -14.29 16.71 -3.46
C ALA A 8 -13.86 16.18 -4.84
N ALA A 9 -14.03 16.98 -5.90
CA ALA A 9 -13.69 16.61 -7.26
C ALA A 9 -12.19 16.36 -7.43
N LEU A 10 -11.33 17.26 -6.92
CA LEU A 10 -9.87 17.11 -6.99
C LEU A 10 -9.41 15.82 -6.31
N GLY A 11 -9.89 15.57 -5.10
CA GLY A 11 -9.56 14.34 -4.38
C GLY A 11 -10.11 13.08 -5.06
N ALA A 12 -11.34 13.13 -5.60
CA ALA A 12 -11.95 11.99 -6.27
C ALA A 12 -11.23 11.63 -7.57
N VAL A 13 -10.90 12.62 -8.41
CA VAL A 13 -10.15 12.43 -9.65
C VAL A 13 -8.77 11.84 -9.33
N GLN A 14 -8.06 12.39 -8.35
CA GLN A 14 -6.75 11.87 -7.96
C GLN A 14 -6.83 10.42 -7.46
N GLY A 15 -7.86 10.09 -6.67
CA GLY A 15 -8.10 8.73 -6.19
C GLY A 15 -8.35 7.74 -7.32
N LEU A 16 -9.16 8.12 -8.32
CA LEU A 16 -9.41 7.31 -9.51
C LEU A 16 -8.14 7.10 -10.35
N LEU A 17 -7.34 8.14 -10.54
CA LEU A 17 -6.05 8.03 -11.25
C LEU A 17 -5.11 7.05 -10.54
N LEU A 18 -5.01 7.13 -9.21
CA LEU A 18 -4.17 6.23 -8.43
C LEU A 18 -4.70 4.79 -8.47
N LEU A 19 -6.01 4.60 -8.42
CA LEU A 19 -6.66 3.30 -8.57
C LEU A 19 -6.33 2.67 -9.92
N VAL A 20 -6.45 3.43 -11.02
CA VAL A 20 -6.08 2.98 -12.37
C VAL A 20 -4.58 2.64 -12.44
N LEU A 21 -3.73 3.49 -11.88
CA LEU A 21 -2.28 3.25 -11.84
C LEU A 21 -1.96 1.93 -11.11
N ILE A 22 -2.56 1.68 -9.95
CA ILE A 22 -2.35 0.44 -9.20
C ILE A 22 -2.91 -0.76 -9.98
N GLY A 23 -4.11 -0.65 -10.54
CA GLY A 23 -4.78 -1.72 -11.28
C GLY A 23 -4.08 -2.13 -12.57
N VAL A 24 -3.44 -1.18 -13.27
CA VAL A 24 -2.76 -1.39 -14.55
C VAL A 24 -1.27 -1.68 -14.36
N ARG A 25 -0.56 -0.83 -13.59
CA ARG A 25 0.91 -0.86 -13.50
C ARG A 25 1.45 -1.73 -12.37
N PHE A 26 0.68 -1.85 -11.29
CA PHE A 26 1.11 -2.51 -10.04
C PHE A 26 0.16 -3.64 -9.62
N ARG A 27 -0.34 -4.41 -10.59
CA ARG A 27 -1.30 -5.48 -10.37
C ARG A 27 -0.70 -6.60 -9.51
N SER A 28 -1.04 -6.62 -8.23
CA SER A 28 -0.69 -7.67 -7.27
C SER A 28 -1.84 -7.87 -6.27
N ARG A 29 -1.97 -9.11 -5.76
CA ARG A 29 -2.92 -9.43 -4.68
C ARG A 29 -2.61 -8.63 -3.41
N ALA A 30 -1.34 -8.39 -3.12
CA ALA A 30 -0.91 -7.59 -1.96
C ALA A 30 -1.38 -6.12 -2.06
N ASN A 31 -1.57 -5.60 -3.29
CA ASN A 31 -2.01 -4.23 -3.52
C ASN A 31 -3.54 -4.10 -3.59
N PHE A 32 -4.27 -5.21 -3.61
CA PHE A 32 -5.73 -5.21 -3.70
C PHE A 32 -6.42 -4.46 -2.54
N PRO A 33 -5.99 -4.61 -1.26
CA PRO A 33 -6.63 -3.90 -0.16
C PRO A 33 -6.41 -2.38 -0.26
N LEU A 34 -5.22 -1.95 -0.69
CA LEU A 34 -4.95 -0.54 -0.96
C LEU A 34 -5.77 -0.02 -2.14
N ALA A 35 -5.91 -0.78 -3.22
CA ALA A 35 -6.75 -0.41 -4.36
C ALA A 35 -8.22 -0.23 -3.92
N LEU A 36 -8.75 -1.16 -3.11
CA LEU A 36 -10.10 -1.01 -2.55
C LEU A 36 -10.20 0.21 -1.63
N LEU A 37 -9.20 0.45 -0.77
CA LEU A 37 -9.19 1.62 0.11
C LEU A 37 -9.24 2.91 -0.72
N LEU A 38 -8.43 2.99 -1.77
CA LEU A 38 -8.36 4.10 -2.72
C LEU A 38 -9.56 4.17 -3.68
N PHE A 39 -10.43 3.17 -3.73
CA PHE A 39 -11.74 3.25 -4.37
C PHE A 39 -12.80 3.85 -3.43
N VAL A 40 -12.73 3.53 -2.13
CA VAL A 40 -13.69 4.09 -1.15
C VAL A 40 -13.50 5.60 -0.97
N PHE A 41 -12.26 6.11 -0.99
CA PHE A 41 -11.99 7.55 -0.92
C PHE A 41 -12.69 8.37 -2.02
N PRO A 42 -12.52 8.10 -3.32
CA PRO A 42 -13.18 8.82 -4.40
C PRO A 42 -14.69 8.59 -4.44
N LEU A 43 -15.19 7.39 -4.10
CA LEU A 43 -16.63 7.14 -3.96
C LEU A 43 -17.23 8.09 -2.92
N ARG A 44 -16.59 8.23 -1.76
CA ARG A 44 -17.04 9.14 -0.70
C ARG A 44 -16.88 10.60 -1.09
N LEU A 45 -15.71 11.00 -1.59
CA LEU A 45 -15.45 12.38 -2.01
C LEU A 45 -16.44 12.83 -3.09
N GLY A 46 -16.65 12.01 -4.13
CA GLY A 46 -17.59 12.31 -5.20
C GLY A 46 -19.06 12.36 -4.77
N THR A 47 -19.42 11.74 -3.65
CA THR A 47 -20.80 11.74 -3.15
C THR A 47 -21.06 12.80 -2.07
N ILE A 48 -20.02 13.34 -1.42
CA ILE A 48 -20.15 14.37 -0.37
C ILE A 48 -21.07 15.54 -0.77
N PRO A 49 -20.95 16.14 -1.97
CA PRO A 49 -21.82 17.25 -2.37
C PRO A 49 -23.32 16.89 -2.46
N ALA A 50 -23.64 15.60 -2.63
CA ALA A 50 -25.02 15.12 -2.72
C ALA A 50 -25.61 14.74 -1.35
N TRP A 51 -24.89 14.95 -0.24
CA TRP A 51 -25.42 14.78 1.12
C TRP A 51 -26.24 15.99 1.59
N THR A 52 -27.26 16.32 0.80
CA THR A 52 -28.33 17.30 1.10
C THR A 52 -29.69 16.59 1.01
N PRO A 53 -30.78 17.19 1.52
CA PRO A 53 -32.12 16.63 1.36
C PRO A 53 -32.44 16.33 -0.12
N GLU A 54 -32.17 17.28 -1.01
CA GLU A 54 -32.43 17.15 -2.45
C GLU A 54 -31.58 16.05 -3.08
N GLY A 55 -30.30 15.96 -2.70
CA GLY A 55 -29.39 14.95 -3.22
C GLY A 55 -29.78 13.53 -2.81
N LEU A 56 -30.20 13.32 -1.56
CA LEU A 56 -30.69 12.01 -1.11
C LEU A 56 -32.02 11.63 -1.77
N LEU A 57 -32.93 12.60 -2.00
CA LEU A 57 -34.16 12.37 -2.74
C LEU A 57 -33.91 12.00 -4.20
N ALA A 58 -32.94 12.64 -4.86
CA ALA A 58 -32.57 12.35 -6.24
C ALA A 58 -31.81 11.01 -6.37
N ALA A 59 -31.04 10.62 -5.36
CA ALA A 59 -30.19 9.44 -5.38
C ALA A 59 -30.28 8.62 -4.08
N PRO A 60 -31.35 7.84 -3.87
CA PRO A 60 -31.57 7.10 -2.62
C PRO A 60 -30.46 6.10 -2.26
N TRP A 61 -29.75 5.59 -3.25
CA TRP A 61 -28.63 4.64 -3.09
C TRP A 61 -27.44 5.24 -2.31
N LEU A 62 -27.34 6.57 -2.19
CA LEU A 62 -26.28 7.24 -1.45
C LEU A 62 -26.24 6.81 0.02
N LEU A 63 -27.41 6.65 0.64
CA LEU A 63 -27.53 6.29 2.05
C LEU A 63 -27.01 4.86 2.36
N PRO A 64 -27.44 3.79 1.65
CA PRO A 64 -27.00 2.42 1.92
C PRO A 64 -25.60 2.11 1.39
N VAL A 65 -25.18 2.71 0.27
CA VAL A 65 -23.89 2.38 -0.38
C VAL A 65 -22.79 3.32 0.11
N ALA A 66 -22.90 4.62 -0.22
CA ALA A 66 -21.87 5.59 0.15
C ALA A 66 -21.85 5.85 1.66
N GLY A 67 -22.99 5.78 2.34
CA GLY A 67 -23.09 5.96 3.79
C GLY A 67 -22.47 4.82 4.61
N ALA A 68 -22.48 3.58 4.10
CA ALA A 68 -21.89 2.42 4.76
C ALA A 68 -20.39 2.27 4.50
N ALA A 69 -19.88 2.84 3.40
CA ALA A 69 -18.49 2.66 2.95
C ALA A 69 -17.39 2.91 4.01
N PRO A 70 -17.54 3.85 4.98
CA PRO A 70 -16.56 4.02 6.06
C PRO A 70 -16.29 2.76 6.90
N LEU A 71 -17.22 1.80 6.96
CA LEU A 71 -17.00 0.52 7.64
C LEU A 71 -15.88 -0.32 7.01
N LEU A 72 -15.52 -0.06 5.76
CA LEU A 72 -14.42 -0.75 5.07
C LEU A 72 -13.04 -0.17 5.41
N PHE A 73 -12.95 1.04 5.96
CA PHE A 73 -11.66 1.72 6.19
C PHE A 73 -10.74 0.92 7.12
N GLY A 74 -11.22 0.57 8.31
CA GLY A 74 -10.47 -0.23 9.27
C GLY A 74 -9.98 -1.56 8.70
N PRO A 75 -10.87 -2.44 8.21
CA PRO A 75 -10.52 -3.72 7.61
C PRO A 75 -9.47 -3.60 6.50
N LEU A 76 -9.63 -2.64 5.58
CA LEU A 76 -8.73 -2.49 4.43
C LEU A 76 -7.35 -1.97 4.84
N VAL A 77 -7.28 -1.04 5.79
CA VAL A 77 -6.00 -0.56 6.36
C VAL A 77 -5.27 -1.69 7.06
N TRP A 78 -5.95 -2.43 7.93
CA TRP A 78 -5.37 -3.58 8.61
C TRP A 78 -4.87 -4.63 7.63
N TRP A 79 -5.71 -4.99 6.64
CA TRP A 79 -5.35 -6.01 5.66
C TRP A 79 -4.12 -5.57 4.87
N TYR A 80 -4.09 -4.32 4.38
CA TYR A 80 -2.93 -3.84 3.64
C TYR A 80 -1.64 -3.85 4.46
N VAL A 81 -1.70 -3.37 5.70
CA VAL A 81 -0.55 -3.35 6.61
C VAL A 81 -0.05 -4.76 6.90
N ARG A 82 -0.97 -5.73 7.03
CA ARG A 82 -0.62 -7.15 7.18
C ARG A 82 0.17 -7.66 5.97
N GLU A 83 -0.33 -7.44 4.75
CA GLU A 83 0.33 -7.87 3.49
C GLU A 83 1.68 -7.19 3.29
N LEU A 84 1.87 -5.99 3.84
CA LEU A 84 3.09 -5.22 3.68
C LEU A 84 4.22 -5.67 4.61
N ILE A 85 3.88 -6.21 5.77
CA ILE A 85 4.82 -6.55 6.85
C ILE A 85 5.05 -8.06 6.97
N ARG A 86 4.01 -8.88 6.77
CA ARG A 86 4.09 -10.34 6.94
C ARG A 86 4.42 -11.02 5.61
N GLU A 87 5.27 -12.05 5.66
CA GLU A 87 5.60 -12.88 4.49
C GLU A 87 4.57 -13.98 4.22
N ASP A 88 3.69 -14.27 5.18
CA ASP A 88 2.63 -15.25 5.01
C ASP A 88 1.55 -14.71 4.06
N LEU A 89 1.62 -15.18 2.81
CA LEU A 89 0.73 -14.83 1.70
C LEU A 89 -0.59 -15.60 1.71
N ALA A 90 -0.91 -16.35 2.77
CA ALA A 90 -2.25 -16.87 2.92
C ALA A 90 -3.21 -15.70 3.25
N PRO A 91 -4.33 -15.55 2.51
CA PRO A 91 -5.39 -14.65 2.95
C PRO A 91 -5.82 -15.05 4.37
N PRO A 92 -6.16 -14.09 5.24
CA PRO A 92 -6.52 -14.43 6.59
C PRO A 92 -7.77 -15.33 6.55
N PRO A 93 -7.88 -16.34 7.41
CA PRO A 93 -9.11 -17.11 7.50
C PRO A 93 -10.26 -16.13 7.79
N TYR A 94 -11.41 -16.35 7.15
CA TYR A 94 -12.59 -15.51 7.30
C TYR A 94 -12.44 -14.05 6.79
N LEU A 95 -11.58 -13.81 5.80
CA LEU A 95 -11.43 -12.49 5.18
C LEU A 95 -12.77 -11.82 4.81
N ALA A 96 -13.72 -12.61 4.28
CA ALA A 96 -15.04 -12.12 3.91
C ALA A 96 -15.87 -11.62 5.10
N LEU A 97 -15.67 -12.16 6.32
CA LEU A 97 -16.38 -11.70 7.52
C LEU A 97 -15.98 -10.28 7.91
N HIS A 98 -14.78 -9.82 7.57
CA HIS A 98 -14.36 -8.44 7.83
C HIS A 98 -15.14 -7.42 6.98
N ALA A 99 -15.74 -7.85 5.86
CA ALA A 99 -16.66 -7.03 5.06
C ALA A 99 -18.12 -7.12 5.55
N ALA A 100 -18.45 -8.05 6.46
CA ALA A 100 -19.82 -8.27 6.91
C ALA A 100 -20.47 -7.02 7.53
N PRO A 101 -19.80 -6.20 8.37
CA PRO A 101 -20.43 -5.00 8.92
C PRO A 101 -20.90 -4.04 7.82
N TRP A 102 -20.08 -3.83 6.79
CA TRP A 102 -20.44 -3.01 5.63
C TRP A 102 -21.61 -3.63 4.87
N MET A 103 -21.56 -4.93 4.56
CA MET A 103 -22.64 -5.62 3.84
C MET A 103 -23.97 -5.57 4.61
N ILE A 104 -23.94 -5.82 5.92
CA ILE A 104 -25.13 -5.80 6.78
C ILE A 104 -25.74 -4.41 6.79
N GLU A 105 -24.96 -3.35 7.01
CA GLU A 105 -25.49 -1.98 7.00
C GLU A 105 -26.08 -1.61 5.63
N THR A 106 -25.39 -1.95 4.53
CA THR A 106 -25.91 -1.71 3.18
C THR A 106 -27.21 -2.47 2.95
N ILE A 107 -27.30 -3.75 3.28
CA ILE A 107 -28.51 -4.57 3.09
C ILE A 107 -29.67 -4.03 3.93
N VAL A 108 -29.45 -3.76 5.21
CA VAL A 108 -30.49 -3.26 6.13
C VAL A 108 -31.05 -1.92 5.65
N LEU A 109 -30.18 -0.99 5.25
CA LEU A 109 -30.63 0.32 4.76
C LEU A 109 -31.28 0.25 3.38
N SER A 110 -30.79 -0.62 2.50
CA SER A 110 -31.43 -0.88 1.21
C SER A 110 -32.81 -1.48 1.40
N ALA A 111 -32.97 -2.46 2.29
CA ALA A 111 -34.26 -3.06 2.61
C ALA A 111 -35.23 -2.02 3.21
N LEU A 112 -34.74 -1.18 4.13
CA LEU A 112 -35.53 -0.07 4.68
C LEU A 112 -36.02 0.87 3.57
N ILE A 113 -35.13 1.33 2.68
CA ILE A 113 -35.51 2.27 1.61
C ILE A 113 -36.52 1.64 0.65
N VAL A 114 -36.31 0.37 0.26
CA VAL A 114 -37.24 -0.34 -0.63
C VAL A 114 -38.60 -0.58 0.02
N SER A 115 -38.65 -0.73 1.34
CA SER A 115 -39.91 -0.91 2.09
C SER A 115 -40.73 0.37 2.25
N LEU A 116 -40.14 1.54 1.99
CA LEU A 116 -40.81 2.83 2.11
C LEU A 116 -41.41 3.26 0.77
N ASP A 117 -42.60 3.85 0.82
CA ASP A 117 -43.17 4.57 -0.31
C ASP A 117 -42.50 5.94 -0.48
N ALA A 118 -42.87 6.69 -1.53
CA ALA A 118 -42.26 7.99 -1.81
C ALA A 118 -42.46 9.01 -0.67
N THR A 119 -43.59 8.94 0.04
CA THR A 119 -43.90 9.81 1.18
C THR A 119 -43.06 9.42 2.39
N GLY A 120 -42.99 8.13 2.72
CA GLY A 120 -42.17 7.60 3.80
C GLY A 120 -40.68 7.84 3.59
N TYR A 121 -40.17 7.71 2.36
CA TYR A 121 -38.77 8.02 2.07
C TYR A 121 -38.48 9.52 2.22
N ARG A 122 -39.37 10.42 1.77
CA ARG A 122 -39.23 11.87 2.02
C ARG A 122 -39.23 12.20 3.51
N ALA A 123 -40.11 11.56 4.29
CA ALA A 123 -40.14 11.73 5.73
C ALA A 123 -38.84 11.25 6.39
N LEU A 124 -38.31 10.09 5.97
CA LEU A 124 -37.01 9.60 6.41
C LEU A 124 -35.92 10.62 6.09
N VAL A 125 -35.82 11.11 4.85
CA VAL A 125 -34.82 12.11 4.45
C VAL A 125 -34.95 13.37 5.31
N ALA A 126 -36.16 13.88 5.53
CA ALA A 126 -36.37 15.04 6.40
C ALA A 126 -35.87 14.77 7.83
N ASP A 127 -36.15 13.59 8.39
CA ASP A 127 -35.69 13.15 9.71
C ASP A 127 -34.16 13.09 9.81
N LEU A 128 -33.45 12.68 8.74
CA LEU A 128 -31.98 12.69 8.69
C LEU A 128 -31.36 14.07 8.93
N PHE A 129 -32.09 15.14 8.61
CA PHE A 129 -31.65 16.53 8.75
C PHE A 129 -32.41 17.28 9.86
N ALA A 130 -33.28 16.58 10.61
CA ALA A 130 -34.09 17.15 11.68
C ALA A 130 -33.25 17.48 12.93
N GLN A 131 -33.87 18.24 13.83
CA GLN A 131 -33.24 18.73 15.05
C GLN A 131 -34.10 18.46 16.29
N PRO A 132 -33.58 17.71 17.29
CA PRO A 132 -32.28 17.03 17.32
C PRO A 132 -32.20 15.89 16.28
N ALA A 133 -30.98 15.49 15.92
CA ALA A 133 -30.79 14.34 15.04
C ALA A 133 -31.38 13.06 15.67
N PRO A 134 -31.89 12.11 14.85
CA PRO A 134 -32.43 10.86 15.35
C PRO A 134 -31.38 10.06 16.12
N TRP A 135 -31.75 9.44 17.26
CA TRP A 135 -30.83 8.72 18.14
C TRP A 135 -30.00 7.64 17.44
N TRP A 136 -30.56 7.03 16.38
CA TRP A 136 -29.92 5.95 15.65
C TRP A 136 -28.75 6.45 14.79
N MET A 137 -28.72 7.73 14.40
CA MET A 137 -27.62 8.32 13.62
C MET A 137 -26.28 8.33 14.38
N PRO A 138 -26.17 8.99 15.56
CA PRO A 138 -24.93 8.97 16.32
C PRO A 138 -24.57 7.54 16.74
N ALA A 139 -25.55 6.66 17.01
CA ALA A 139 -25.28 5.25 17.28
C ALA A 139 -24.62 4.53 16.08
N ARG A 140 -25.12 4.73 14.85
CA ARG A 140 -24.50 4.20 13.63
C ARG A 140 -23.07 4.71 13.43
N HIS A 141 -22.83 5.99 13.70
CA HIS A 141 -21.48 6.55 13.61
C HIS A 141 -20.55 6.03 14.70
N ALA A 142 -21.05 5.81 15.93
CA ALA A 142 -20.30 5.21 17.01
C ALA A 142 -19.88 3.76 16.69
N ILE A 143 -20.76 2.96 16.07
CA ILE A 143 -20.41 1.60 15.61
C ILE A 143 -19.25 1.65 14.62
N LYS A 144 -19.30 2.56 13.63
CA LYS A 144 -18.22 2.78 12.65
C LYS A 144 -16.91 3.16 13.34
N ALA A 145 -16.99 4.03 14.34
CA ALA A 145 -15.87 4.50 15.15
C ALA A 145 -15.18 3.37 15.89
N VAL A 146 -15.96 2.58 16.63
CA VAL A 146 -15.48 1.47 17.46
C VAL A 146 -14.83 0.42 16.58
N LEU A 147 -15.51 0.00 15.51
CA LEU A 147 -14.97 -1.00 14.60
C LEU A 147 -13.68 -0.54 13.93
N SER A 148 -13.66 0.69 13.39
CA SER A 148 -12.48 1.23 12.72
C SER A 148 -11.30 1.42 13.68
N THR A 149 -11.58 1.85 14.92
CA THR A 149 -10.57 1.95 15.99
C THR A 149 -10.00 0.58 16.35
N ALA A 150 -10.83 -0.46 16.44
CA ALA A 150 -10.36 -1.82 16.73
C ALA A 150 -9.36 -2.30 15.67
N TYR A 151 -9.67 -2.14 14.38
CA TYR A 151 -8.73 -2.47 13.30
C TYR A 151 -7.49 -1.59 13.32
N ALA A 152 -7.63 -0.29 13.61
CA ALA A 152 -6.50 0.61 13.71
C ALA A 152 -5.52 0.17 14.81
N VAL A 153 -6.01 -0.24 15.98
CA VAL A 153 -5.16 -0.77 17.07
C VAL A 153 -4.38 -2.00 16.60
N VAL A 154 -5.03 -2.93 15.89
CA VAL A 154 -4.34 -4.12 15.35
C VAL A 154 -3.30 -3.72 14.29
N ALA A 155 -3.65 -2.81 13.38
CA ALA A 155 -2.74 -2.31 12.35
C ALA A 155 -1.54 -1.56 12.94
N ILE A 156 -1.75 -0.75 13.99
CA ILE A 156 -0.69 -0.08 14.76
C ILE A 156 0.26 -1.11 15.38
N LYS A 157 -0.28 -2.15 16.02
CA LYS A 157 0.54 -3.23 16.61
C LYS A 157 1.45 -3.88 15.56
N ILE A 158 0.97 -4.10 14.34
CA ILE A 158 1.78 -4.65 13.24
C ILE A 158 2.82 -3.63 12.76
N ALA A 159 2.41 -2.39 12.47
CA ALA A 159 3.26 -1.38 11.85
C ALA A 159 4.35 -0.79 12.79
N PHE A 160 4.13 -0.84 14.10
CA PHE A 160 5.05 -0.29 15.12
C PHE A 160 5.66 -1.37 16.04
N GLY A 161 5.11 -2.58 16.04
CA GLY A 161 5.58 -3.68 16.87
C GLY A 161 6.84 -4.37 16.34
N SER A 162 7.20 -5.47 17.01
CA SER A 162 8.37 -6.30 16.70
C SER A 162 8.32 -6.88 15.29
N GLU A 163 7.14 -7.26 14.79
CA GLU A 163 6.96 -7.79 13.43
C GLU A 163 7.52 -6.85 12.36
N SER A 164 7.25 -5.54 12.49
CA SER A 164 7.78 -4.56 11.54
C SER A 164 9.31 -4.53 11.53
N ARG A 165 9.99 -4.89 12.63
CA ARG A 165 11.45 -4.88 12.84
C ARG A 165 12.14 -6.16 12.39
N ALA A 166 11.39 -7.12 11.85
CA ALA A 166 11.98 -8.31 11.27
C ALA A 166 12.91 -7.99 10.08
N ALA A 167 13.94 -8.82 9.91
CA ALA A 167 15.03 -8.58 8.95
C ALA A 167 14.57 -8.48 7.49
N HIS A 168 13.46 -9.13 7.13
CA HIS A 168 12.88 -9.09 5.78
C HIS A 168 12.11 -7.80 5.47
N VAL A 169 11.78 -6.99 6.49
CA VAL A 169 11.00 -5.75 6.33
C VAL A 169 11.94 -4.56 6.10
N THR A 170 11.94 -4.04 4.87
CA THR A 170 12.74 -2.86 4.52
C THR A 170 12.27 -1.60 5.27
N ALA A 171 13.18 -0.64 5.46
CA ALA A 171 12.85 0.65 6.08
C ALA A 171 11.70 1.38 5.35
N THR A 172 11.68 1.29 4.01
CA THR A 172 10.62 1.85 3.18
C THR A 172 9.27 1.20 3.42
N ARG A 173 9.20 -0.16 3.46
CA ARG A 173 7.96 -0.89 3.78
C ARG A 173 7.41 -0.51 5.15
N ARG A 174 8.31 -0.39 6.13
CA ARG A 174 7.96 0.02 7.50
C ARG A 174 7.40 1.44 7.57
N LEU A 175 8.07 2.41 6.93
CA LEU A 175 7.58 3.78 6.85
C LEU A 175 6.20 3.82 6.17
N TRP A 176 6.05 3.08 5.08
CA TRP A 176 4.81 3.02 4.31
C TRP A 176 3.67 2.41 5.13
N ALA A 177 3.91 1.32 5.87
CA ALA A 177 2.93 0.74 6.80
C ALA A 177 2.45 1.77 7.83
N ARG A 178 3.38 2.52 8.45
CA ARG A 178 3.05 3.54 9.45
C ARG A 178 2.21 4.67 8.86
N LEU A 179 2.54 5.13 7.65
CA LEU A 179 1.78 6.17 6.96
C LEU A 179 0.40 5.69 6.52
N VAL A 180 0.28 4.44 6.04
CA VAL A 180 -1.03 3.84 5.70
C VAL A 180 -1.92 3.67 6.93
N VAL A 181 -1.34 3.47 8.11
CA VAL A 181 -2.10 3.49 9.37
C VAL A 181 -2.49 4.93 9.74
N ALA A 182 -1.54 5.87 9.73
CA ALA A 182 -1.76 7.22 10.23
C ALA A 182 -2.72 8.06 9.38
N LEU A 183 -2.57 8.06 8.05
CA LEU A 183 -3.34 8.98 7.18
C LEU A 183 -4.85 8.68 7.20
N PRO A 184 -5.33 7.42 7.08
CA PRO A 184 -6.75 7.10 7.19
C PRO A 184 -7.30 7.32 8.60
N LEU A 185 -6.48 7.24 9.65
CA LEU A 185 -6.90 7.57 11.01
C LEU A 185 -7.23 9.06 11.19
N VAL A 186 -6.49 9.96 10.52
CA VAL A 186 -6.84 11.39 10.46
C VAL A 186 -8.21 11.58 9.81
N CYS A 187 -8.48 10.85 8.72
CA CYS A 187 -9.78 10.86 8.08
C CYS A 187 -10.87 10.34 9.03
N LEU A 188 -10.64 9.21 9.70
CA LEU A 188 -11.59 8.66 10.67
C LEU A 188 -11.89 9.65 11.79
N ALA A 189 -10.87 10.27 12.39
CA ALA A 189 -11.02 11.26 13.46
C ALA A 189 -11.93 12.44 13.03
N SER A 190 -11.77 12.93 11.79
CA SER A 190 -12.63 13.98 11.26
C SER A 190 -14.12 13.56 11.16
N PHE A 191 -14.41 12.28 10.90
CA PHE A 191 -15.78 11.74 10.93
C PHE A 191 -16.30 11.54 12.36
N LEU A 192 -15.44 11.25 13.33
CA LEU A 192 -15.84 11.11 14.74
C LEU A 192 -16.28 12.44 15.35
N LEU A 193 -15.65 13.54 14.94
CA LEU A 193 -16.06 14.89 15.35
C LEU A 193 -17.50 15.20 14.94
N ILE A 194 -17.93 14.71 13.76
CA ILE A 194 -19.32 14.83 13.29
C ILE A 194 -20.26 13.99 14.18
N ALA A 195 -19.81 12.81 14.61
CA ALA A 195 -20.62 11.91 15.43
C ALA A 195 -20.89 12.46 16.84
N VAL A 196 -19.92 13.18 17.42
CA VAL A 196 -20.01 13.75 18.79
C VAL A 196 -20.85 15.03 18.83
N GLN A 197 -20.91 15.79 17.72
CA GLN A 197 -21.71 17.01 17.64
C GLN A 197 -22.79 16.91 16.54
N PRO A 198 -23.83 16.07 16.74
CA PRO A 198 -24.81 15.74 15.71
C PRO A 198 -25.91 16.78 15.53
N THR A 199 -25.80 18.02 16.05
CA THR A 199 -26.85 19.08 15.96
C THR A 199 -27.15 19.46 14.49
N ALA A 200 -27.83 20.55 14.12
CA ALA A 200 -28.16 20.79 12.71
C ALA A 200 -26.89 21.09 11.92
N PRO A 201 -26.77 20.60 10.67
CA PRO A 201 -25.72 21.07 9.82
C PRO A 201 -25.87 22.58 9.64
N ALA A 202 -24.82 23.34 9.98
CA ALA A 202 -24.72 24.71 9.50
C ALA A 202 -24.62 24.59 7.97
N MET A 203 -25.73 24.85 7.27
CA MET A 203 -25.69 25.03 5.82
C MET A 203 -24.83 26.26 5.58
N THR A 204 -23.79 26.12 4.78
CA THR A 204 -23.04 27.27 4.32
C THR A 204 -23.92 28.12 3.40
N PRO A 205 -23.61 29.41 3.19
CA PRO A 205 -24.42 30.31 2.32
C PRO A 205 -24.64 29.78 0.90
N ASP A 206 -23.85 28.79 0.53
CA ASP A 206 -23.80 28.17 -0.78
C ASP A 206 -24.52 26.79 -0.79
N GLY A 207 -25.28 26.47 0.26
CA GLY A 207 -26.14 25.27 0.34
C GLY A 207 -25.42 23.96 0.68
N ALA A 208 -24.10 24.01 0.94
CA ALA A 208 -23.34 22.83 1.32
C ALA A 208 -23.42 22.56 2.82
N ASN A 209 -23.26 21.28 3.19
CA ASN A 209 -23.17 20.90 4.60
C ASN A 209 -21.76 21.19 5.14
N ALA A 210 -21.63 22.21 6.01
CA ALA A 210 -20.34 22.67 6.55
C ALA A 210 -19.51 21.54 7.18
N ARG A 211 -20.15 20.49 7.68
CA ARG A 211 -19.49 19.38 8.39
C ARG A 211 -18.64 18.51 7.51
N PHE A 212 -18.97 18.41 6.22
CA PHE A 212 -18.20 17.55 5.31
C PHE A 212 -16.93 18.22 4.79
N TYR A 213 -16.69 19.51 5.07
CA TYR A 213 -15.45 20.18 4.66
C TYR A 213 -14.20 19.54 5.29
N ALA A 214 -14.17 19.38 6.62
CA ALA A 214 -13.00 18.82 7.29
C ALA A 214 -12.70 17.37 6.84
N PRO A 215 -13.68 16.44 6.78
CA PRO A 215 -13.44 15.13 6.20
C PRO A 215 -13.07 15.17 4.72
N ALA A 216 -13.72 16.00 3.89
CA ALA A 216 -13.37 16.10 2.47
C ALA A 216 -11.92 16.53 2.26
N VAL A 217 -11.47 17.55 3.00
CA VAL A 217 -10.08 18.01 2.96
C VAL A 217 -9.14 16.92 3.47
N ALA A 218 -9.43 16.27 4.60
CA ALA A 218 -8.60 15.19 5.13
C ALA A 218 -8.46 14.01 4.15
N MET A 219 -9.56 13.61 3.52
CA MET A 219 -9.63 12.55 2.52
C MET A 219 -8.88 12.92 1.23
N MET A 220 -9.02 14.17 0.76
CA MET A 220 -8.26 14.69 -0.37
C MET A 220 -6.76 14.65 -0.08
N LEU A 221 -6.32 15.25 1.04
CA LEU A 221 -4.92 15.28 1.44
C LEU A 221 -4.32 13.88 1.58
N THR A 222 -5.08 12.94 2.17
CA THR A 222 -4.68 11.53 2.28
C THR A 222 -4.49 10.88 0.90
N THR A 223 -5.38 11.15 -0.05
CA THR A 223 -5.30 10.63 -1.42
C THR A 223 -4.07 11.17 -2.16
N TYR A 224 -3.78 12.47 -2.01
CA TYR A 224 -2.56 13.07 -2.55
C TYR A 224 -1.29 12.55 -1.86
N ALA A 225 -1.33 12.35 -0.54
CA ALA A 225 -0.22 11.75 0.20
C ALA A 225 0.10 10.33 -0.30
N PHE A 226 -0.91 9.49 -0.51
CA PHE A 226 -0.70 8.17 -1.14
C PHE A 226 -0.12 8.28 -2.54
N SER A 227 -0.58 9.25 -3.34
CA SER A 227 -0.04 9.48 -4.68
C SER A 227 1.46 9.85 -4.65
N LEU A 228 1.86 10.76 -3.75
CA LEU A 228 3.26 11.12 -3.53
C LEU A 228 4.09 9.93 -3.03
N MET A 229 3.55 9.14 -2.11
CA MET A 229 4.22 7.93 -1.60
C MET A 229 4.48 6.92 -2.71
N VAL A 230 3.53 6.74 -3.64
CA VAL A 230 3.70 5.87 -4.81
C VAL A 230 4.74 6.41 -5.79
N LEU A 231 4.84 7.73 -5.97
CA LEU A 231 5.86 8.35 -6.81
C LEU A 231 7.27 8.26 -6.21
N ILE A 232 7.42 8.45 -4.90
CA ILE A 232 8.70 8.42 -4.19
C ILE A 232 9.23 6.99 -4.08
N ALA A 233 8.36 6.03 -3.81
CA ALA A 233 8.75 4.65 -3.54
C ALA A 233 7.86 3.62 -4.28
N PRO A 234 7.82 3.65 -5.64
CA PRO A 234 7.01 2.70 -6.42
C PRO A 234 7.46 1.25 -6.20
N GLY A 235 8.72 1.05 -5.81
CA GLY A 235 9.28 -0.25 -5.43
C GLY A 235 8.44 -0.98 -4.39
N VAL A 236 7.77 -0.30 -3.47
CA VAL A 236 6.99 -0.98 -2.44
C VAL A 236 5.74 -1.66 -3.00
N LEU A 237 5.10 -1.06 -4.02
CA LEU A 237 4.01 -1.69 -4.79
C LEU A 237 4.51 -2.83 -5.69
N ILE A 238 5.75 -2.74 -6.18
CA ILE A 238 6.37 -3.76 -7.05
C ILE A 238 6.81 -4.99 -6.25
N LEU A 239 7.26 -4.77 -5.01
CA LEU A 239 7.82 -5.80 -4.13
C LEU A 239 6.75 -6.73 -3.52
N GLY A 240 5.45 -6.49 -3.76
CA GLY A 240 4.41 -7.52 -3.66
C GLY A 240 4.43 -8.49 -4.87
N GLY A 241 5.56 -8.57 -5.57
CA GLY A 241 5.77 -9.28 -6.82
C GLY A 241 5.62 -10.78 -6.62
N LYS A 242 4.66 -11.34 -7.37
CA LYS A 242 4.42 -12.76 -7.67
C LYS A 242 5.07 -13.76 -6.69
N LYS A 243 4.21 -14.41 -5.89
CA LYS A 243 4.45 -15.76 -5.37
C LYS A 243 5.15 -16.57 -6.49
N PRO A 244 6.25 -17.29 -6.23
CA PRO A 244 6.82 -18.19 -7.24
C PRO A 244 5.65 -19.02 -7.78
N ARG A 245 5.48 -19.03 -9.11
CA ARG A 245 4.44 -19.88 -9.71
C ARG A 245 4.78 -21.29 -9.24
N ASN A 246 3.90 -21.95 -8.49
CA ASN A 246 4.10 -23.37 -8.16
C ASN A 246 4.07 -24.26 -9.42
N GLU A 247 3.65 -23.69 -10.55
CA GLU A 247 3.71 -24.32 -11.86
C GLU A 247 4.96 -23.86 -12.63
N PRO A 248 5.67 -24.78 -13.28
CA PRO A 248 6.75 -24.47 -14.21
C PRO A 248 6.31 -23.41 -15.23
N PRO A 249 7.21 -22.53 -15.70
CA PRO A 249 6.90 -21.64 -16.82
C PRO A 249 6.42 -22.48 -18.01
N ALA A 250 5.29 -22.10 -18.62
CA ALA A 250 4.68 -22.86 -19.71
C ALA A 250 5.70 -23.22 -20.80
N GLY A 251 5.87 -24.53 -21.06
CA GLY A 251 6.82 -25.04 -22.05
C GLY A 251 8.27 -25.18 -21.56
N ILE A 252 8.51 -25.26 -20.25
CA ILE A 252 9.80 -25.62 -19.65
C ILE A 252 9.56 -26.75 -18.65
N GLU A 253 10.21 -27.90 -18.86
CA GLU A 253 10.13 -29.04 -17.94
C GLU A 253 10.95 -28.79 -16.66
N GLU A 254 10.58 -29.44 -15.56
CA GLU A 254 11.27 -29.31 -14.26
C GLU A 254 12.76 -29.69 -14.35
N SER A 255 13.08 -30.72 -15.15
CA SER A 255 14.45 -31.15 -15.45
C SER A 255 15.27 -30.05 -16.15
N GLU A 256 14.64 -29.32 -17.07
CA GLU A 256 15.26 -28.18 -17.77
C GLU A 256 15.46 -27.00 -16.80
N ILE A 257 14.48 -26.72 -15.92
CA ILE A 257 14.61 -25.68 -14.89
C ILE A 257 15.83 -25.97 -14.01
N ALA A 258 15.94 -27.19 -13.47
CA ALA A 258 17.06 -27.60 -12.65
C ALA A 258 18.40 -27.41 -13.37
N SER A 259 18.52 -27.86 -14.63
CA SER A 259 19.72 -27.69 -15.45
C SER A 259 20.08 -26.21 -15.67
N ILE A 260 19.10 -25.34 -15.95
CA ILE A 260 19.33 -23.91 -16.12
C ILE A 260 19.81 -23.28 -14.81
N VAL A 261 19.19 -23.64 -13.68
CA VAL A 261 19.56 -23.15 -12.34
C VAL A 261 20.99 -23.55 -12.00
N ASP A 262 21.37 -24.80 -12.23
CA ASP A 262 22.72 -25.29 -11.91
C ASP A 262 23.79 -24.58 -12.73
N ARG A 263 23.57 -24.42 -14.05
CA ARG A 263 24.48 -23.64 -14.90
C ARG A 263 24.56 -22.18 -14.49
N PHE A 264 23.43 -21.58 -14.12
CA PHE A 264 23.38 -20.21 -13.62
C PHE A 264 24.16 -20.07 -12.30
N ARG A 265 23.98 -20.98 -11.34
CA ARG A 265 24.72 -21.01 -10.07
C ARG A 265 26.21 -21.18 -10.28
N ALA A 266 26.64 -22.04 -11.21
CA ALA A 266 28.04 -22.20 -11.57
C ALA A 266 28.67 -20.87 -12.05
N GLN A 267 27.93 -20.07 -12.83
CA GLN A 267 28.39 -18.74 -13.25
C GLN A 267 28.46 -17.74 -12.09
N LEU A 268 27.54 -17.83 -11.12
CA LEU A 268 27.60 -17.01 -9.92
C LEU A 268 28.82 -17.36 -9.07
N GLN A 269 29.14 -18.65 -8.92
CA GLN A 269 30.34 -19.12 -8.22
C GLN A 269 31.64 -18.69 -8.90
N SER A 270 31.62 -18.49 -10.22
CA SER A 270 32.75 -17.93 -10.96
C SER A 270 32.77 -16.40 -11.00
N ASP A 271 32.08 -15.75 -10.05
CA ASP A 271 31.97 -14.31 -9.90
C ASP A 271 31.51 -13.54 -11.16
N VAL A 272 30.66 -14.14 -12.01
CA VAL A 272 30.22 -13.49 -13.26
C VAL A 272 29.55 -12.12 -13.01
N TYR A 273 28.96 -11.94 -11.83
CA TYR A 273 28.29 -10.72 -11.40
C TYR A 273 29.24 -9.51 -11.31
N ARG A 274 30.55 -9.72 -11.20
CA ARG A 274 31.56 -8.65 -11.19
C ARG A 274 31.82 -8.02 -12.55
N ASP A 275 31.37 -8.65 -13.64
CA ASP A 275 31.40 -8.05 -14.98
C ASP A 275 30.41 -6.87 -15.04
N THR A 276 30.93 -5.65 -15.22
CA THR A 276 30.13 -4.41 -15.27
C THR A 276 29.18 -4.37 -16.47
N GLU A 277 29.52 -5.09 -17.54
CA GLU A 277 28.73 -5.18 -18.77
C GLU A 277 27.83 -6.43 -18.79
N LEU A 278 27.69 -7.13 -17.66
CA LEU A 278 26.85 -8.31 -17.56
C LEU A 278 25.38 -7.97 -17.87
N THR A 279 24.87 -8.60 -18.93
CA THR A 279 23.45 -8.58 -19.28
C THR A 279 22.88 -9.98 -19.28
N ILE A 280 21.55 -10.08 -19.19
CA ILE A 280 20.86 -11.38 -19.29
C ILE A 280 21.18 -12.07 -20.61
N THR A 281 21.32 -11.32 -21.70
CA THR A 281 21.67 -11.84 -23.02
C THR A 281 23.08 -12.46 -23.03
N ARG A 282 24.06 -11.77 -22.43
CA ARG A 282 25.44 -12.29 -22.33
C ARG A 282 25.48 -13.55 -21.48
N LEU A 283 24.79 -13.57 -20.34
CA LEU A 283 24.78 -14.73 -19.46
C LEU A 283 24.06 -15.92 -20.09
N ALA A 284 22.90 -15.68 -20.71
CA ALA A 284 22.14 -16.70 -21.41
C ALA A 284 22.97 -17.34 -22.53
N LYS A 285 23.73 -16.54 -23.29
CA LYS A 285 24.68 -17.04 -24.28
C LYS A 285 25.78 -17.90 -23.64
N LYS A 286 26.35 -17.49 -22.49
CA LYS A 286 27.38 -18.26 -21.77
C LYS A 286 26.88 -19.63 -21.30
N ILE A 287 25.63 -19.73 -20.85
CA ILE A 287 25.06 -20.99 -20.35
C ILE A 287 24.25 -21.76 -21.40
N GLY A 288 24.25 -21.30 -22.65
CA GLY A 288 23.62 -22.00 -23.78
C GLY A 288 22.10 -22.01 -23.78
N VAL A 289 21.45 -20.92 -23.34
CA VAL A 289 19.98 -20.81 -23.28
C VAL A 289 19.47 -19.53 -23.92
N HIS A 290 18.18 -19.51 -24.27
CA HIS A 290 17.53 -18.28 -24.74
C HIS A 290 17.36 -17.27 -23.57
N PRO A 291 17.62 -15.95 -23.76
CA PRO A 291 17.52 -14.96 -22.68
C PRO A 291 16.15 -14.91 -22.00
N TYR A 292 15.08 -15.11 -22.77
CA TYR A 292 13.73 -15.20 -22.25
C TYR A 292 13.55 -16.39 -21.29
N ARG A 293 14.09 -17.57 -21.63
CA ARG A 293 14.02 -18.77 -20.77
C ARG A 293 14.78 -18.55 -19.47
N LEU A 294 15.98 -17.98 -19.54
CA LEU A 294 16.74 -17.61 -18.34
C LEU A 294 15.96 -16.63 -17.46
N SER A 295 15.33 -15.63 -18.06
CA SER A 295 14.49 -14.67 -17.32
C SER A 295 13.32 -15.35 -16.61
N LEU A 296 12.63 -16.26 -17.31
CA LEU A 296 11.52 -17.02 -16.74
C LEU A 296 11.96 -17.89 -15.56
N VAL A 297 13.04 -18.65 -15.72
CA VAL A 297 13.59 -19.51 -14.68
C VAL A 297 14.05 -18.67 -13.48
N ILE A 298 14.77 -17.58 -13.70
CA ILE A 298 15.21 -16.70 -12.60
C ILE A 298 14.00 -16.14 -11.82
N ASN A 299 13.00 -15.63 -12.53
CA ASN A 299 11.78 -15.11 -11.87
C ASN A 299 11.01 -16.22 -11.15
N HIS A 300 10.96 -17.43 -11.70
CA HIS A 300 10.25 -18.56 -11.11
C HIS A 300 10.94 -19.08 -9.84
N VAL A 301 12.26 -19.28 -9.89
CA VAL A 301 13.03 -19.89 -8.79
C VAL A 301 13.38 -18.88 -7.69
N TYR A 302 13.76 -17.67 -8.06
CA TYR A 302 14.28 -16.67 -7.11
C TYR A 302 13.27 -15.56 -6.78
N GLY A 303 12.11 -15.50 -7.46
CA GLY A 303 11.10 -14.45 -7.25
C GLY A 303 11.59 -13.04 -7.60
N LYS A 304 12.69 -12.93 -8.36
CA LYS A 304 13.38 -11.67 -8.67
C LYS A 304 13.63 -11.57 -10.17
N ASN A 305 13.75 -10.34 -10.68
CA ASN A 305 14.28 -10.16 -12.03
C ASN A 305 15.81 -10.32 -12.05
N PHE A 306 16.38 -10.53 -13.24
CA PHE A 306 17.82 -10.74 -13.43
C PHE A 306 18.68 -9.65 -12.79
N SER A 307 18.38 -8.38 -13.05
CA SER A 307 19.17 -7.26 -12.54
C SER A 307 19.14 -7.19 -11.01
N GLN A 308 17.98 -7.43 -10.38
CA GLN A 308 17.86 -7.49 -8.92
C GLN A 308 18.72 -8.60 -8.33
N LEU A 309 18.70 -9.79 -8.93
CA LEU A 309 19.47 -10.93 -8.45
C LEU A 309 20.98 -10.66 -8.56
N ILE A 310 21.44 -10.13 -9.69
CA ILE A 310 22.85 -9.73 -9.86
C ILE A 310 23.24 -8.65 -8.86
N HIS A 311 22.41 -7.62 -8.68
CA HIS A 311 22.69 -6.55 -7.72
C HIS A 311 22.82 -7.06 -6.28
N ASP A 312 22.01 -8.04 -5.87
CA ASP A 312 22.12 -8.65 -4.55
C ASP A 312 23.50 -9.30 -4.36
N HIS A 313 23.99 -10.08 -5.35
CA HIS A 313 25.35 -10.66 -5.29
C HIS A 313 26.45 -9.60 -5.29
N ARG A 314 26.30 -8.51 -6.07
CA ARG A 314 27.28 -7.41 -6.05
C ARG A 314 27.34 -6.72 -4.69
N LEU A 315 26.20 -6.52 -4.04
CA LEU A 315 26.15 -5.94 -2.69
C LEU A 315 26.74 -6.87 -1.64
N GLU A 316 26.48 -8.17 -1.76
CA GLU A 316 27.04 -9.20 -0.87
C GLU A 316 28.57 -9.21 -0.95
N TYR A 317 29.14 -9.28 -2.16
CA TYR A 317 30.58 -9.15 -2.37
C TYR A 317 31.14 -7.84 -1.78
N PHE A 318 30.47 -6.70 -2.02
CA PHE A 318 30.90 -5.41 -1.45
C PHE A 318 30.98 -5.45 0.09
N LEU A 319 29.97 -6.04 0.75
CA LEU A 319 29.94 -6.16 2.20
C LEU A 319 31.00 -7.14 2.72
N GLU A 320 31.22 -8.26 2.03
CA GLU A 320 32.27 -9.22 2.37
C GLU A 320 33.65 -8.57 2.34
N ARG A 321 33.98 -7.86 1.26
CA ARG A 321 35.25 -7.11 1.14
C ARG A 321 35.38 -6.06 2.24
N THR A 322 34.29 -5.36 2.54
CA THR A 322 34.28 -4.36 3.61
C THR A 322 34.56 -4.97 4.98
N ARG A 323 33.94 -6.12 5.30
CA ARG A 323 34.17 -6.86 6.55
C ARG A 323 35.56 -7.46 6.64
N ALA A 324 36.19 -7.77 5.50
CA ALA A 324 37.58 -8.20 5.41
C ALA A 324 38.61 -7.08 5.67
N GLY A 325 38.16 -5.84 5.93
CA GLY A 325 39.04 -4.71 6.25
C GLY A 325 39.54 -3.93 5.04
N ASP A 326 39.05 -4.21 3.83
CA ASP A 326 39.52 -3.56 2.61
C ASP A 326 39.36 -2.04 2.59
N LEU A 327 38.44 -1.49 3.39
CA LEU A 327 38.25 -0.05 3.51
C LEU A 327 39.43 0.70 4.12
N GLU A 328 40.42 0.00 4.70
CA GLU A 328 41.69 0.61 5.09
C GLU A 328 42.57 0.96 3.89
N LYS A 329 42.38 0.27 2.75
CA LYS A 329 43.21 0.39 1.55
C LYS A 329 42.45 0.99 0.37
N TYR A 330 41.14 0.79 0.31
CA TYR A 330 40.32 1.13 -0.84
C TYR A 330 39.13 2.00 -0.45
N THR A 331 38.72 2.88 -1.36
CA THR A 331 37.53 3.69 -1.17
C THR A 331 36.27 2.83 -1.36
N ILE A 332 35.16 3.24 -0.74
CA ILE A 332 33.84 2.64 -0.96
C ILE A 332 33.52 2.51 -2.46
N LEU A 333 33.83 3.56 -3.23
CA LEU A 333 33.52 3.58 -4.65
C LEU A 333 34.38 2.58 -5.44
N ARG A 334 35.65 2.40 -5.06
CA ARG A 334 36.53 1.38 -5.66
C ARG A 334 35.97 -0.02 -5.41
N LEU A 335 35.60 -0.34 -4.17
CA LEU A 335 35.01 -1.65 -3.86
C LEU A 335 33.69 -1.89 -4.59
N ALA A 336 32.87 -0.84 -4.75
CA ALA A 336 31.64 -0.93 -5.55
C ALA A 336 31.93 -1.25 -7.03
N PHE A 337 32.96 -0.66 -7.63
CA PHE A 337 33.35 -0.97 -9.00
C PHE A 337 33.96 -2.37 -9.12
N GLU A 338 34.75 -2.82 -8.15
CA GLU A 338 35.26 -4.21 -8.11
C GLU A 338 34.15 -5.25 -7.93
N ALA A 339 33.05 -4.87 -7.28
CA ALA A 339 31.82 -5.65 -7.21
C ALA A 339 31.04 -5.67 -8.53
N GLY A 340 31.44 -4.90 -9.54
CA GLY A 340 30.79 -4.88 -10.86
C GLY A 340 29.71 -3.82 -11.05
N PHE A 341 29.56 -2.84 -10.15
CA PHE A 341 28.64 -1.74 -10.40
C PHE A 341 29.14 -0.85 -11.54
N PRO A 342 28.30 -0.50 -12.54
CA PRO A 342 28.76 0.27 -13.70
C PRO A 342 28.95 1.76 -13.41
N SER A 343 28.34 2.28 -12.34
CA SER A 343 28.44 3.69 -11.97
C SER A 343 28.17 3.94 -10.48
N LYS A 344 28.69 5.06 -9.98
CA LYS A 344 28.41 5.56 -8.62
C LYS A 344 26.90 5.71 -8.37
N SER A 345 26.17 6.28 -9.32
CA SER A 345 24.72 6.51 -9.20
C SER A 345 23.95 5.19 -9.06
N THR A 346 24.31 4.17 -9.83
CA THR A 346 23.69 2.84 -9.75
C THR A 346 23.96 2.20 -8.41
N PHE A 347 25.22 2.20 -7.96
CA PHE A 347 25.61 1.65 -6.67
C PHE A 347 24.85 2.32 -5.51
N HIS A 348 24.91 3.66 -5.40
CA HIS A 348 24.24 4.38 -4.32
C HIS A 348 22.73 4.16 -4.30
N ARG A 349 22.08 4.12 -5.49
CA ARG A 349 20.64 3.86 -5.60
C ARG A 349 20.32 2.44 -5.11
N VAL A 350 21.00 1.43 -5.63
CA VAL A 350 20.78 0.01 -5.28
C VAL A 350 21.09 -0.25 -3.80
N PHE A 351 22.16 0.32 -3.27
CA PHE A 351 22.52 0.20 -1.86
C PHE A 351 21.44 0.81 -0.96
N ARG A 352 20.98 2.04 -1.27
CA ARG A 352 19.93 2.71 -0.50
C ARG A 352 18.58 1.98 -0.61
N GLU A 353 18.24 1.46 -1.78
CA GLU A 353 17.05 0.61 -1.98
C GLU A 353 17.09 -0.63 -1.07
N ARG A 354 18.27 -1.24 -0.90
CA ARG A 354 18.44 -2.45 -0.09
C ARG A 354 18.50 -2.18 1.41
N PHE A 355 19.29 -1.19 1.84
CA PHE A 355 19.63 -0.98 3.25
C PHE A 355 18.97 0.25 3.87
N GLY A 356 18.28 1.09 3.08
CA GLY A 356 17.59 2.29 3.56
C GLY A 356 18.50 3.47 3.90
N ALA A 357 19.82 3.30 3.82
CA ALA A 357 20.83 4.32 4.12
C ALA A 357 21.86 4.42 2.99
N SER A 358 22.65 5.49 2.97
CA SER A 358 23.83 5.54 2.09
C SER A 358 24.91 4.56 2.57
N PRO A 359 25.80 4.09 1.68
CA PRO A 359 26.90 3.20 2.06
C PRO A 359 27.74 3.73 3.22
N GLY A 360 28.05 5.03 3.24
CA GLY A 360 28.85 5.64 4.30
C GLY A 360 28.12 5.74 5.64
N GLU A 361 26.80 5.95 5.64
CA GLU A 361 25.99 5.93 6.86
C GLU A 361 25.92 4.52 7.43
N TYR A 362 25.58 3.54 6.59
CA TYR A 362 25.47 2.13 6.98
C TYR A 362 26.76 1.62 7.65
N LEU A 363 27.91 1.91 7.04
CA LEU A 363 29.21 1.46 7.55
C LEU A 363 29.65 2.17 8.84
N ARG A 364 29.24 3.43 9.04
CA ARG A 364 29.47 4.11 10.33
C ARG A 364 28.64 3.48 11.44
N ASP A 365 27.39 3.16 11.16
CA ASP A 365 26.49 2.56 12.14
C ASP A 365 26.96 1.14 12.50
N GLU A 366 27.38 0.34 11.51
CA GLU A 366 27.96 -1.00 11.73
C GLU A 366 29.22 -0.94 12.61
N LYS A 367 30.11 0.04 12.38
CA LYS A 367 31.28 0.28 13.25
C LYS A 367 30.90 0.68 14.67
N ARG A 368 29.88 1.54 14.86
CA ARG A 368 29.39 1.94 16.19
C ARG A 368 28.79 0.77 16.96
N SER A 369 27.99 -0.07 16.29
CA SER A 369 27.43 -1.28 16.89
C SER A 369 28.50 -2.30 17.28
N ALA A 370 29.58 -2.40 16.50
CA ALA A 370 30.71 -3.29 16.80
C ALA A 370 31.63 -2.79 17.94
N THR A 371 31.67 -1.48 18.19
CA THR A 371 32.52 -0.87 19.23
C THR A 371 31.81 -0.65 20.57
N GLY A 372 30.53 -1.02 20.70
CA GLY A 372 29.81 -0.98 21.98
C GLY A 372 29.60 0.43 22.57
N VAL A 373 29.76 1.48 21.78
CA VAL A 373 29.53 2.87 22.22
C VAL A 373 28.23 3.36 21.59
N GLY A 374 27.12 3.14 22.30
CA GLY A 374 25.82 3.66 21.88
C GLY A 374 24.63 2.97 22.54
N SER A 375 24.50 3.15 23.86
CA SER A 375 23.23 3.08 24.57
C SER A 375 22.96 4.43 25.20
#